data_AF-A0A836UZ57-F1
#
_entry.id   AF-A0A836UZ57-F1
#
_cell.length_a   1.000
_cell.length_b   1.000
_cell.length_c   1.000
_cell.angle_alpha   90.00
_cell.angle_beta   90.00
_cell.angle_gamma   90.00
#
_symmetry.space_group_name_H-M   'P 1'
#
loop_
_entity.id
_entity.type
_entity.pdbx_description
1 polymer ?
#
loop_
_entity_poly.entity_id
_entity_poly.type
_entity_poly.pdbx_seq_one_letter_code
_entity_poly.pdbx_strand_id
1 'polypeptide(L)'
;MNSYLTQFPRIAKLLTAGLVSAVFAGCTAVNTFPVVARQGDTIALAVGSADGMNRNNTTVEFVDFASASHDLTANMRGIFKLYPDTASRAWDGSQTSVLIASSFHEPWITILALDLPSSGLAIGQGVLNITSTATYAPLVAHINDSPISLEIIAGTGSSATLDYINGGDPNSTDPGDLTALEAKTTVFVRPTDLTDTGPYGAIEIILDLESSIGASMTPPKCRLKVEDLNILTGSASNSLWSLDPDGRTYKVVLLSPTGGLEGYEARFQVTFKKAAHSVVGVPSITSVRYFDVNGVEVFTGPTAGTFDVSVEPLI
;
A
#
# COMPACT_ATOMS: atom_id res chain seq x y z
N MET A 1 -58.85 28.72 -3.20
CA MET A 1 -57.79 29.09 -4.15
C MET A 1 -56.48 29.08 -3.36
N ASN A 2 -55.77 27.95 -3.35
CA ASN A 2 -54.72 27.58 -4.32
C ASN A 2 -53.61 28.65 -4.30
N SER A 3 -52.33 28.38 -4.06
CA SER A 3 -51.57 27.11 -4.09
C SER A 3 -50.13 27.48 -3.73
N TYR A 4 -49.64 27.10 -2.54
CA TYR A 4 -48.22 27.29 -2.18
C TYR A 4 -47.55 26.04 -1.60
N LEU A 5 -48.25 24.90 -1.54
CA LEU A 5 -47.75 23.68 -0.89
C LEU A 5 -47.35 22.55 -1.84
N THR A 6 -47.00 22.84 -3.10
CA THR A 6 -46.58 21.80 -4.08
C THR A 6 -45.11 21.89 -4.53
N GLN A 7 -44.29 22.80 -3.99
CA GLN A 7 -42.88 22.93 -4.41
C GLN A 7 -41.84 22.24 -3.50
N PHE A 8 -42.23 21.66 -2.37
CA PHE A 8 -41.27 21.05 -1.44
C PHE A 8 -40.72 19.63 -1.76
N PRO A 9 -41.27 18.80 -2.68
CA PRO A 9 -40.70 17.46 -2.90
C PRO A 9 -39.46 17.46 -3.83
N ARG A 10 -39.14 18.58 -4.49
CA ARG A 10 -37.97 18.66 -5.40
C ARG A 10 -36.69 19.13 -4.70
N ILE A 11 -36.79 20.05 -3.74
CA ILE A 11 -35.63 20.56 -2.98
C ILE A 11 -35.13 19.49 -1.98
N ALA A 12 -36.04 18.74 -1.35
CA ALA A 12 -35.66 17.63 -0.48
C ALA A 12 -34.93 16.52 -1.25
N LYS A 13 -35.39 16.15 -2.47
CA LYS A 13 -34.70 15.13 -3.30
C LYS A 13 -33.33 15.58 -3.81
N LEU A 14 -33.15 16.86 -4.12
CA LEU A 14 -31.85 17.43 -4.52
C LEU A 14 -30.86 17.51 -3.33
N LEU A 15 -31.34 17.83 -2.13
CA LEU A 15 -30.52 17.80 -0.92
C LEU A 15 -30.18 16.37 -0.49
N THR A 16 -31.09 15.39 -0.58
CA THR A 16 -30.76 13.99 -0.28
C THR A 16 -29.82 13.39 -1.32
N ALA A 17 -29.95 13.75 -2.61
CA ALA A 17 -29.02 13.29 -3.65
C ALA A 17 -27.62 13.90 -3.52
N GLY A 18 -27.51 15.20 -3.19
CA GLY A 18 -26.24 15.89 -3.00
C GLY A 18 -25.52 15.54 -1.69
N LEU A 19 -26.27 15.22 -0.61
CA LEU A 19 -25.65 14.75 0.63
C LEU A 19 -25.10 13.33 0.48
N VAL A 20 -25.79 12.46 -0.26
CA VAL A 20 -25.33 11.08 -0.50
C VAL A 20 -24.04 11.02 -1.32
N SER A 21 -23.83 11.93 -2.29
CA SER A 21 -22.56 11.97 -3.04
C SER A 21 -21.39 12.48 -2.18
N ALA A 22 -21.65 13.29 -1.15
CA ALA A 22 -20.62 13.81 -0.25
C ALA A 22 -20.16 12.79 0.81
N VAL A 23 -20.99 11.79 1.14
CA VAL A 23 -20.58 10.71 2.07
C VAL A 23 -19.87 9.56 1.34
N PHE A 24 -20.04 9.43 0.02
CA PHE A 24 -19.28 8.48 -0.81
C PHE A 24 -17.97 9.03 -1.38
N ALA A 25 -17.59 10.27 -1.07
CA ALA A 25 -16.20 10.75 -1.23
C ALA A 25 -15.25 10.13 -0.17
N GLY A 26 -15.66 9.03 0.44
CA GLY A 26 -14.88 8.27 1.40
C GLY A 26 -13.89 7.38 0.68
N CYS A 27 -12.63 7.53 1.07
CA CYS A 27 -11.63 6.46 1.10
C CYS A 27 -10.82 6.19 -0.17
N THR A 28 -10.75 7.10 -1.14
CA THR A 28 -9.61 7.10 -2.08
C THR A 28 -8.97 8.47 -2.12
N ALA A 29 -7.75 8.56 -1.62
CA ALA A 29 -6.90 9.69 -1.93
C ALA A 29 -6.48 9.53 -3.41
N VAL A 30 -7.31 10.06 -4.31
CA VAL A 30 -7.10 10.14 -5.76
C VAL A 30 -6.65 11.54 -6.20
N ASN A 31 -6.05 12.32 -5.30
CA ASN A 31 -5.62 13.67 -5.63
C ASN A 31 -4.22 13.65 -6.29
N THR A 32 -4.09 14.41 -7.37
CA THR A 32 -2.81 14.80 -7.98
C THR A 32 -2.10 15.82 -7.09
N PHE A 33 -0.79 15.67 -6.93
CA PHE A 33 0.07 16.76 -6.51
C PHE A 33 1.19 16.91 -7.54
N PRO A 34 1.19 17.97 -8.37
CA PRO A 34 0.26 19.11 -8.39
C PRO A 34 -1.04 18.86 -9.18
N VAL A 35 -2.12 19.61 -8.88
CA VAL A 35 -3.37 19.63 -9.67
C VAL A 35 -3.26 20.41 -10.99
N VAL A 36 -2.13 21.10 -11.18
CA VAL A 36 -1.80 21.88 -12.38
C VAL A 36 -0.36 21.54 -12.80
N ALA A 37 -0.13 21.29 -14.08
CA ALA A 37 1.20 20.99 -14.63
C ALA A 37 1.39 21.62 -16.01
N ARG A 38 2.64 21.67 -16.48
CA ARG A 38 2.98 21.95 -17.87
C ARG A 38 3.34 20.65 -18.59
N GLN A 39 3.28 20.70 -19.92
CA GLN A 39 3.84 19.63 -20.75
C GLN A 39 5.31 19.40 -20.40
N GLY A 40 5.72 18.15 -20.18
CA GLY A 40 7.07 17.78 -19.78
C GLY A 40 7.35 17.75 -18.28
N ASP A 41 6.44 18.21 -17.42
CA ASP A 41 6.60 18.12 -15.97
C ASP A 41 6.47 16.67 -15.47
N THR A 42 7.15 16.35 -14.36
CA THR A 42 6.85 15.17 -13.55
C THR A 42 5.70 15.49 -12.59
N ILE A 43 4.74 14.58 -12.47
CA ILE A 43 3.65 14.66 -11.49
C ILE A 43 3.63 13.41 -10.59
N ALA A 44 3.12 13.57 -9.37
CA ALA A 44 2.90 12.48 -8.43
C ALA A 44 1.40 12.32 -8.15
N LEU A 45 0.91 11.10 -8.29
CA LEU A 45 -0.49 10.74 -8.14
C LEU A 45 -0.64 9.85 -6.91
N ALA A 46 -1.50 10.27 -5.98
CA ALA A 46 -2.03 9.36 -4.98
C ALA A 46 -3.07 8.45 -5.64
N VAL A 47 -2.90 7.13 -5.59
CA VAL A 47 -3.77 6.16 -6.29
C VAL A 47 -4.42 5.14 -5.34
N GLY A 48 -4.59 5.53 -4.07
CA GLY A 48 -5.17 4.69 -3.02
C GLY A 48 -4.20 3.63 -2.48
N SER A 49 -4.72 2.63 -1.76
CA SER A 49 -3.91 1.62 -1.06
C SER A 49 -4.08 0.23 -1.70
N ALA A 50 -3.77 0.12 -2.99
CA ALA A 50 -3.90 -1.11 -3.76
C ALA A 50 -2.72 -2.06 -3.50
N ASP A 51 -3.01 -3.29 -3.07
CA ASP A 51 -2.00 -4.32 -2.83
C ASP A 51 -1.48 -4.92 -4.14
N GLY A 52 -0.17 -5.06 -4.23
CA GLY A 52 0.51 -5.56 -5.43
C GLY A 52 0.52 -4.60 -6.63
N MET A 53 0.10 -3.34 -6.50
CA MET A 53 0.16 -2.37 -7.60
C MET A 53 1.61 -2.06 -8.00
N ASN A 54 1.92 -2.19 -9.29
CA ASN A 54 3.25 -1.97 -9.85
C ASN A 54 3.16 -1.58 -11.34
N ARG A 55 4.30 -1.26 -11.97
CA ARG A 55 4.32 -0.78 -13.36
C ARG A 55 3.88 -1.82 -14.41
N ASN A 56 3.99 -3.12 -14.16
CA ASN A 56 3.58 -4.13 -15.15
C ASN A 56 2.09 -4.43 -15.13
N ASN A 57 1.44 -4.20 -14.00
CA ASN A 57 0.01 -4.42 -13.86
C ASN A 57 -0.79 -3.12 -13.84
N THR A 58 -0.17 -1.99 -14.20
CA THR A 58 -0.80 -0.67 -14.22
C THR A 58 -0.62 -0.01 -15.58
N THR A 59 -1.67 0.59 -16.11
CA THR A 59 -1.64 1.45 -17.29
C THR A 59 -2.16 2.84 -16.96
N VAL A 60 -1.69 3.84 -17.69
CA VAL A 60 -2.07 5.24 -17.50
C VAL A 60 -2.40 5.85 -18.85
N GLU A 61 -3.59 6.43 -18.95
CA GLU A 61 -4.04 7.22 -20.08
C GLU A 61 -4.37 8.63 -19.61
N PHE A 62 -3.96 9.65 -20.34
CA PHE A 62 -4.42 11.02 -20.14
C PHE A 62 -5.32 11.45 -21.28
N VAL A 63 -6.55 11.86 -20.96
CA VAL A 63 -7.47 12.49 -21.91
C VAL A 63 -7.41 13.99 -21.70
N ASP A 64 -6.91 14.71 -22.69
CA ASP A 64 -6.70 16.16 -22.59
C ASP A 64 -7.99 16.97 -22.84
N PHE A 65 -7.88 18.29 -22.73
CA PHE A 65 -9.01 19.21 -22.93
C PHE A 65 -9.59 19.18 -24.36
N ALA A 66 -8.81 18.74 -25.35
CA ALA A 66 -9.26 18.57 -26.73
C ALA A 66 -9.84 17.16 -26.98
N SER A 67 -10.04 16.36 -25.92
CA SER A 67 -10.47 14.97 -25.96
C SER A 67 -9.51 14.04 -26.70
N ALA A 68 -8.23 14.44 -26.84
CA ALA A 68 -7.21 13.54 -27.34
C ALA A 68 -6.71 12.62 -26.22
N SER A 69 -6.60 11.33 -26.52
CA SER A 69 -6.05 10.32 -25.61
C SER A 69 -4.54 10.19 -25.82
N HIS A 70 -3.82 10.14 -24.70
CA HIS A 70 -2.36 9.99 -24.63
C HIS A 70 -2.02 8.82 -23.72
N ASP A 71 -1.42 7.76 -24.25
CA ASP A 71 -0.91 6.65 -23.44
C ASP A 71 0.37 7.08 -22.73
N LEU A 72 0.34 7.09 -21.39
CA LEU A 72 1.43 7.48 -20.52
C LEU A 72 2.02 6.28 -19.76
N THR A 73 1.64 5.05 -20.11
CA THR A 73 2.08 3.84 -19.42
C THR A 73 3.60 3.73 -19.38
N ALA A 74 4.27 4.01 -20.51
CA ALA A 74 5.73 3.99 -20.60
C ALA A 74 6.42 5.15 -19.85
N ASN A 75 5.67 6.18 -19.44
CA ASN A 75 6.18 7.37 -18.77
C ASN A 75 6.16 7.24 -17.23
N MET A 76 5.68 6.12 -16.70
CA MET A 76 5.74 5.84 -15.27
C MET A 76 7.19 5.68 -14.81
N ARG A 77 7.62 6.55 -13.89
CA ARG A 77 8.95 6.51 -13.29
C ARG A 77 9.05 5.58 -12.09
N GLY A 78 7.94 5.40 -11.38
CA GLY A 78 7.86 4.45 -10.28
C GLY A 78 6.48 4.39 -9.65
N ILE A 79 6.17 3.24 -9.06
CA ILE A 79 5.01 3.04 -8.19
C ILE A 79 5.52 2.56 -6.83
N PHE A 80 5.25 3.32 -5.78
CA PHE A 80 5.78 3.05 -4.44
C PHE A 80 4.79 3.42 -3.33
N LYS A 81 4.97 2.83 -2.15
CA LYS A 81 4.11 3.06 -0.98
C LYS A 81 4.68 4.19 -0.11
N LEU A 82 3.87 5.18 0.23
CA LEU A 82 4.16 6.23 1.20
C LEU A 82 3.50 5.88 2.53
N TYR A 83 4.32 5.76 3.57
CA TYR A 83 3.86 5.51 4.93
C TYR A 83 3.78 6.81 5.73
N PRO A 84 2.88 6.89 6.74
CA PRO A 84 2.89 7.98 7.69
C PRO A 84 4.25 8.04 8.42
N ASP A 85 4.62 9.23 8.86
CA ASP A 85 5.79 9.42 9.71
C ASP A 85 5.59 8.68 11.05
N THR A 86 6.60 7.93 11.50
CA THR A 86 6.50 7.06 12.68
C THR A 86 6.32 7.81 14.00
N ALA A 87 6.64 9.10 14.04
CA ALA A 87 6.40 10.00 15.16
C ALA A 87 5.08 10.80 15.01
N SER A 88 4.33 10.60 13.92
CA SER A 88 3.07 11.31 13.69
C SER A 88 1.90 10.69 14.44
N ARG A 89 0.86 11.51 14.67
CA ARG A 89 -0.43 11.04 15.21
C ARG A 89 -1.15 10.03 14.31
N ALA A 90 -0.81 10.00 13.01
CA ALA A 90 -1.31 8.95 12.13
C ALA A 90 -0.69 7.60 12.51
N TRP A 91 0.58 7.56 12.90
CA TRP A 91 1.22 6.32 13.32
C TRP A 91 0.75 5.81 14.69
N ASP A 92 0.48 6.71 15.64
CA ASP A 92 0.16 6.43 17.05
C ASP A 92 -1.28 5.88 17.31
N GLY A 93 -1.79 5.03 16.43
CA GLY A 93 -2.91 4.14 16.74
C GLY A 93 -4.32 4.70 16.50
N SER A 94 -4.75 5.80 17.13
CA SER A 94 -6.21 6.12 17.16
C SER A 94 -6.85 6.49 15.82
N GLN A 95 -6.10 7.08 14.88
CA GLN A 95 -6.65 7.51 13.59
C GLN A 95 -6.46 6.44 12.51
N THR A 96 -5.32 5.77 12.51
CA THR A 96 -5.01 4.73 11.51
C THR A 96 -5.76 3.44 11.78
N SER A 97 -5.99 3.08 13.05
CA SER A 97 -6.86 1.96 13.41
C SER A 97 -8.27 2.12 12.83
N VAL A 98 -8.87 3.31 13.05
CA VAL A 98 -10.18 3.66 12.52
C VAL A 98 -10.15 3.70 11.00
N LEU A 99 -9.09 4.23 10.37
CA LEU A 99 -8.95 4.23 8.92
C LEU A 99 -8.92 2.81 8.37
N ILE A 100 -8.04 1.94 8.86
CA ILE A 100 -7.96 0.56 8.37
C ILE A 100 -9.28 -0.18 8.64
N ALA A 101 -9.85 -0.05 9.84
CA ALA A 101 -11.10 -0.72 10.21
C ALA A 101 -12.32 -0.27 9.40
N SER A 102 -12.41 1.04 9.08
CA SER A 102 -13.58 1.61 8.38
C SER A 102 -13.44 1.63 6.86
N SER A 103 -12.22 1.71 6.35
CA SER A 103 -11.95 1.86 4.92
C SER A 103 -11.38 0.60 4.29
N PHE A 104 -10.94 -0.36 5.11
CA PHE A 104 -10.25 -1.58 4.68
C PHE A 104 -8.99 -1.30 3.85
N HIS A 105 -8.49 -0.05 3.88
CA HIS A 105 -7.21 0.33 3.31
C HIS A 105 -6.09 0.08 4.30
N GLU A 106 -4.96 -0.33 3.76
CA GLU A 106 -3.71 -0.38 4.49
C GLU A 106 -3.25 1.04 4.89
N PRO A 107 -2.43 1.18 5.94
CA PRO A 107 -2.06 2.47 6.53
C PRO A 107 -1.01 3.24 5.73
N TRP A 108 -0.89 2.94 4.44
CA TRP A 108 -0.02 3.59 3.48
C TRP A 108 -0.83 3.94 2.25
N ILE A 109 -0.26 4.80 1.40
CA ILE A 109 -0.84 5.16 0.12
C ILE A 109 0.13 4.88 -1.01
N THR A 110 -0.35 4.31 -2.10
CA THR A 110 0.42 4.14 -3.31
C THR A 110 0.55 5.48 -4.03
N ILE A 111 1.79 5.83 -4.36
CA ILE A 111 2.16 6.97 -5.18
C ILE A 111 2.64 6.46 -6.53
N LEU A 112 2.05 7.00 -7.60
CA LEU A 112 2.51 6.82 -8.97
C LEU A 112 3.17 8.12 -9.42
N ALA A 113 4.47 8.05 -9.72
CA ALA A 113 5.21 9.17 -10.31
C ALA A 113 5.33 8.97 -11.82
N LEU A 114 5.00 9.99 -12.61
CA LEU A 114 5.03 9.92 -14.07
C LEU A 114 5.48 11.23 -14.70
N ASP A 115 6.06 11.13 -15.89
CA ASP A 115 6.41 12.30 -16.72
C ASP A 115 5.34 12.57 -17.77
N LEU A 116 4.88 13.82 -17.85
CA LEU A 116 3.99 14.26 -18.91
C LEU A 116 4.74 14.37 -20.25
N PRO A 117 4.09 14.12 -21.39
CA PRO A 117 4.69 14.37 -22.70
C PRO A 117 5.18 15.81 -22.81
N SER A 118 6.37 16.00 -23.39
CA SER A 118 6.99 17.33 -23.56
C SER A 118 6.28 18.21 -24.61
N SER A 119 5.40 17.62 -25.41
CA SER A 119 4.60 18.29 -26.41
C SER A 119 3.30 17.51 -26.68
N GLY A 120 2.33 18.17 -27.32
CA GLY A 120 1.13 17.52 -27.85
C GLY A 120 -0.08 17.50 -26.92
N LEU A 121 0.03 17.98 -25.67
CA LEU A 121 -1.14 18.11 -24.80
C LEU A 121 -1.88 19.43 -25.06
N ALA A 122 -3.20 19.39 -25.12
CA ALA A 122 -4.01 20.61 -25.13
C ALA A 122 -3.94 21.35 -23.77
N ILE A 123 -3.88 22.68 -23.80
CA ILE A 123 -4.02 23.52 -22.60
C ILE A 123 -5.47 23.44 -22.12
N GLY A 124 -5.66 23.22 -20.82
CA GLY A 124 -6.95 23.13 -20.15
C GLY A 124 -7.07 21.91 -19.23
N GLN A 125 -8.27 21.71 -18.72
CA GLN A 125 -8.59 20.58 -17.84
C GLN A 125 -8.60 19.26 -18.62
N GLY A 126 -7.79 18.30 -18.19
CA GLY A 126 -7.86 16.91 -18.63
C GLY A 126 -8.06 15.96 -17.45
N VAL A 127 -8.06 14.66 -17.75
CA VAL A 127 -8.24 13.57 -16.78
C VAL A 127 -7.28 12.42 -17.03
N LEU A 128 -6.73 11.87 -15.94
CA LEU A 128 -5.92 10.66 -15.92
C LEU A 128 -6.82 9.47 -15.61
N ASN A 129 -6.89 8.52 -16.53
CA ASN A 129 -7.49 7.21 -16.33
C ASN A 129 -6.36 6.22 -16.00
N ILE A 130 -6.42 5.60 -14.83
CA ILE A 130 -5.41 4.63 -14.39
C ILE A 130 -6.12 3.30 -14.21
N THR A 131 -5.60 2.25 -14.84
CA THR A 131 -6.15 0.90 -14.70
C THR A 131 -5.08 0.01 -14.10
N SER A 132 -5.40 -0.72 -13.04
CA SER A 132 -4.51 -1.74 -12.48
C SER A 132 -5.25 -3.02 -12.09
N THR A 133 -4.57 -4.16 -12.25
CA THR A 133 -5.06 -5.48 -11.78
C THR A 133 -4.63 -5.79 -10.35
N ALA A 134 -4.16 -4.79 -9.61
CA ALA A 134 -3.88 -4.88 -8.19
C ALA A 134 -5.12 -5.26 -7.37
N THR A 135 -4.90 -5.75 -6.15
CA THR A 135 -5.99 -6.08 -5.23
C THR A 135 -6.43 -4.83 -4.48
N TYR A 136 -7.73 -4.55 -4.48
CA TYR A 136 -8.32 -3.41 -3.78
C TYR A 136 -9.17 -3.88 -2.61
N ALA A 137 -9.35 -2.98 -1.65
CA ALA A 137 -10.33 -3.15 -0.59
C ALA A 137 -11.75 -3.33 -1.18
N PRO A 138 -12.56 -4.29 -0.68
CA PRO A 138 -13.82 -4.70 -1.33
C PRO A 138 -14.96 -3.69 -1.25
N LEU A 139 -14.82 -2.58 -0.51
CA LEU A 139 -15.95 -1.73 -0.08
C LEU A 139 -15.95 -0.31 -0.65
N VAL A 140 -15.10 0.04 -1.62
CA VAL A 140 -14.96 1.43 -2.06
C VAL A 140 -14.67 1.53 -3.57
N ALA A 141 -15.04 2.67 -4.17
CA ALA A 141 -14.49 3.11 -5.45
C ALA A 141 -12.97 3.00 -5.42
N HIS A 142 -12.35 2.58 -6.51
CA HIS A 142 -10.89 2.50 -6.62
C HIS A 142 -10.41 3.26 -7.86
N ILE A 143 -9.09 3.34 -8.03
CA ILE A 143 -8.50 4.16 -9.07
C ILE A 143 -8.96 3.78 -10.49
N ASN A 144 -9.28 2.50 -10.75
CA ASN A 144 -9.82 2.06 -12.05
C ASN A 144 -11.15 2.73 -12.43
N ASP A 145 -11.91 3.24 -11.45
CA ASP A 145 -13.23 3.84 -11.65
C ASP A 145 -13.24 5.34 -11.32
N SER A 146 -12.09 5.90 -10.92
CA SER A 146 -11.97 7.25 -10.36
C SER A 146 -10.91 8.05 -11.11
N PRO A 147 -11.25 8.67 -12.25
CA PRO A 147 -10.29 9.48 -13.00
C PRO A 147 -9.75 10.63 -12.17
N ILE A 148 -8.46 10.94 -12.33
CA ILE A 148 -7.82 12.05 -11.61
C ILE A 148 -7.77 13.29 -12.50
N SER A 149 -8.30 14.41 -12.01
CA SER A 149 -8.25 15.69 -12.73
C SER A 149 -6.85 16.31 -12.71
N LEU A 150 -6.41 16.80 -13.86
CA LEU A 150 -5.16 17.56 -14.01
C LEU A 150 -5.37 18.70 -15.01
N GLU A 151 -5.00 19.91 -14.64
CA GLU A 151 -4.99 21.06 -15.56
C GLU A 151 -3.62 21.21 -16.23
N ILE A 152 -3.60 21.25 -17.56
CA ILE A 152 -2.41 21.61 -18.33
C ILE A 152 -2.41 23.11 -18.60
N ILE A 153 -1.40 23.83 -18.11
CA ILE A 153 -1.23 25.25 -18.38
C ILE A 153 -0.19 25.51 -19.47
N ALA A 154 -0.19 26.72 -20.01
CA ALA A 154 0.78 27.15 -21.00
C ALA A 154 2.23 27.08 -20.47
N GLY A 155 3.14 26.75 -21.39
CA GLY A 155 4.59 26.70 -21.16
C GLY A 155 5.16 25.29 -21.32
N THR A 156 6.48 25.21 -21.19
CA THR A 156 7.23 23.96 -21.22
C THR A 156 7.77 23.68 -19.83
N GLY A 157 7.42 22.51 -19.32
CA GLY A 157 7.90 21.94 -18.08
C GLY A 157 9.19 21.15 -18.27
N SER A 158 9.61 20.47 -17.22
CA SER A 158 10.76 19.57 -17.25
C SER A 158 10.61 18.44 -16.24
N SER A 159 11.09 17.25 -16.61
CA SER A 159 11.13 16.11 -15.70
C SER A 159 11.97 16.46 -14.47
N ALA A 160 11.45 16.13 -13.29
CA ALA A 160 12.11 16.39 -12.01
C ALA A 160 13.27 15.42 -11.81
N THR A 161 14.47 15.91 -11.56
CA THR A 161 15.66 15.04 -11.36
C THR A 161 15.63 14.28 -10.03
N LEU A 162 14.93 14.83 -9.01
CA LEU A 162 14.81 14.26 -7.66
C LEU A 162 16.17 13.97 -7.02
N ASP A 163 17.13 14.87 -7.21
CA ASP A 163 18.52 14.66 -6.82
C ASP A 163 18.68 14.45 -5.30
N TYR A 164 19.48 13.46 -4.93
CA TYR A 164 19.94 13.26 -3.56
C TYR A 164 21.20 14.08 -3.31
N ILE A 165 21.23 14.79 -2.18
CA ILE A 165 22.46 15.39 -1.64
C ILE A 165 23.14 14.37 -0.75
N ASN A 166 24.30 13.89 -1.16
CA ASN A 166 25.08 12.96 -0.36
C ASN A 166 25.82 13.70 0.76
N GLY A 167 25.73 13.19 1.99
CA GLY A 167 26.24 13.84 3.21
C GLY A 167 27.75 14.12 3.28
N GLY A 168 28.53 13.76 2.26
CA GLY A 168 29.97 14.05 2.16
C GLY A 168 30.32 15.26 1.29
N ASP A 169 29.43 15.69 0.40
CA ASP A 169 29.63 16.86 -0.47
C ASP A 169 28.28 17.53 -0.74
N PRO A 170 28.03 18.75 -0.24
CA PRO A 170 26.78 19.47 -0.50
C PRO A 170 26.58 19.84 -1.98
N ASN A 171 27.58 19.63 -2.84
CA ASN A 171 27.51 19.81 -4.29
C ASN A 171 27.40 18.47 -5.07
N SER A 172 27.45 17.33 -4.39
CA SER A 172 27.15 16.04 -5.01
C SER A 172 25.64 15.94 -5.20
N THR A 173 25.21 15.90 -6.46
CA THR A 173 23.83 15.61 -6.85
C THR A 173 23.83 14.27 -7.56
N ASP A 174 23.38 13.23 -6.85
CA ASP A 174 23.10 11.95 -7.49
C ASP A 174 21.63 11.98 -7.97
N PRO A 175 21.36 11.78 -9.27
CA PRO A 175 19.99 11.74 -9.76
C PRO A 175 19.14 10.74 -9.00
N GLY A 176 17.92 11.16 -8.64
CA GLY A 176 16.98 10.30 -7.95
C GLY A 176 16.51 9.16 -8.85
N ASP A 177 16.76 7.93 -8.42
CA ASP A 177 16.21 6.74 -9.06
C ASP A 177 14.96 6.27 -8.31
N LEU A 178 13.78 6.62 -8.83
CA LEU A 178 12.49 6.18 -8.27
C LEU A 178 12.26 4.68 -8.39
N THR A 179 12.97 3.99 -9.29
CA THR A 179 12.87 2.52 -9.38
C THR A 179 13.42 1.84 -8.13
N ALA A 180 14.31 2.50 -7.39
CA ALA A 180 14.80 2.02 -6.10
C ALA A 180 13.75 2.04 -4.99
N LEU A 181 12.67 2.80 -5.15
CA LEU A 181 11.54 2.87 -4.21
C LEU A 181 10.45 1.83 -4.51
N GLU A 182 10.50 1.18 -5.67
CA GLU A 182 9.51 0.18 -6.05
C GLU A 182 9.59 -1.05 -5.15
N ALA A 183 8.44 -1.68 -4.94
CA ALA A 183 8.33 -2.89 -4.15
C ALA A 183 9.17 -4.01 -4.78
N LYS A 184 10.01 -4.65 -3.95
CA LYS A 184 10.72 -5.87 -4.32
C LYS A 184 9.85 -7.09 -4.06
N THR A 185 10.31 -8.25 -4.54
CA THR A 185 9.60 -9.52 -4.37
C THR A 185 9.44 -9.70 -2.89
N THR A 186 8.20 -9.75 -2.45
CA THR A 186 7.85 -9.74 -1.05
C THR A 186 6.79 -10.81 -0.82
N VAL A 187 7.05 -11.66 0.15
CA VAL A 187 6.04 -12.58 0.68
C VAL A 187 5.39 -11.90 1.86
N PHE A 188 4.07 -11.75 1.82
CA PHE A 188 3.26 -11.27 2.91
C PHE A 188 2.67 -12.44 3.67
N VAL A 189 2.67 -12.34 4.99
CA VAL A 189 2.00 -13.27 5.89
C VAL A 189 1.04 -12.46 6.74
N ARG A 190 -0.26 -12.73 6.58
CA ARG A 190 -1.33 -11.96 7.23
C ARG A 190 -2.42 -12.89 7.75
N PRO A 191 -2.87 -12.76 9.01
CA PRO A 191 -4.07 -13.43 9.47
C PRO A 191 -5.29 -12.96 8.66
N THR A 192 -6.16 -13.88 8.26
CA THR A 192 -7.44 -13.55 7.60
C THR A 192 -8.56 -13.35 8.60
N ASP A 193 -8.43 -13.95 9.79
CA ASP A 193 -9.33 -13.70 10.92
C ASP A 193 -8.83 -12.50 11.74
N LEU A 194 -9.54 -11.40 11.60
CA LEU A 194 -9.26 -10.14 12.31
C LEU A 194 -10.05 -10.01 13.62
N THR A 195 -10.82 -11.05 13.99
CA THR A 195 -11.67 -11.05 15.19
C THR A 195 -11.05 -11.76 16.37
N ASP A 196 -9.90 -12.42 16.18
CA ASP A 196 -9.20 -13.09 17.26
C ASP A 196 -8.59 -12.07 18.23
N THR A 197 -9.24 -11.98 19.40
CA THR A 197 -8.82 -11.17 20.53
C THR A 197 -8.44 -12.09 21.69
N GLY A 198 -7.20 -12.56 21.73
CA GLY A 198 -6.65 -13.32 22.84
C GLY A 198 -5.35 -12.67 23.26
N PRO A 199 -5.19 -12.18 24.51
CA PRO A 199 -3.97 -11.47 24.90
C PRO A 199 -2.81 -12.46 25.05
N TYR A 200 -2.14 -12.76 23.95
CA TYR A 200 -1.01 -13.66 23.91
C TYR A 200 0.22 -12.97 24.49
N GLY A 201 1.05 -13.75 25.20
CA GLY A 201 2.40 -13.36 25.57
C GLY A 201 3.38 -13.58 24.41
N ALA A 202 3.12 -14.57 23.56
CA ALA A 202 3.90 -14.83 22.35
C ALA A 202 3.08 -15.47 21.23
N ILE A 203 3.47 -15.21 19.99
CA ILE A 203 3.00 -15.91 18.79
C ILE A 203 4.23 -16.40 18.03
N GLU A 204 4.31 -17.71 17.81
CA GLU A 204 5.36 -18.37 17.01
C GLU A 204 4.76 -18.82 15.68
N ILE A 205 5.36 -18.39 14.57
CA ILE A 205 4.97 -18.77 13.21
C ILE A 205 6.14 -19.43 12.52
N ILE A 206 5.89 -20.58 11.90
CA ILE A 206 6.83 -21.27 11.03
C ILE A 206 6.36 -21.11 9.57
N LEU A 207 7.10 -20.30 8.81
CA LEU A 207 6.88 -20.08 7.39
C LEU A 207 7.84 -20.96 6.58
N ASP A 208 7.28 -21.76 5.70
CA ASP A 208 7.99 -22.50 4.68
C ASP A 208 8.06 -21.65 3.40
N LEU A 209 9.27 -21.20 3.04
CA LEU A 209 9.50 -20.32 1.89
C LEU A 209 10.68 -20.84 1.06
N GLU A 210 10.36 -21.51 -0.04
CA GLU A 210 11.37 -21.90 -1.03
C GLU A 210 11.65 -20.73 -1.98
N SER A 211 12.92 -20.49 -2.27
CA SER A 211 13.36 -19.38 -3.14
C SER A 211 14.38 -19.81 -4.18
N SER A 212 14.55 -18.99 -5.21
CA SER A 212 15.56 -19.20 -6.25
C SER A 212 17.01 -19.08 -5.75
N ILE A 213 17.21 -18.67 -4.50
CA ILE A 213 18.50 -18.56 -3.82
C ILE A 213 18.93 -19.92 -3.23
N GLY A 214 17.99 -20.87 -3.06
CA GLY A 214 18.22 -22.12 -2.33
C GLY A 214 18.54 -21.90 -0.85
N ALA A 215 19.30 -22.82 -0.24
CA ALA A 215 19.57 -22.87 1.20
C ALA A 215 20.37 -21.69 1.80
N SER A 216 20.62 -20.62 1.04
CA SER A 216 21.40 -19.46 1.46
C SER A 216 20.55 -18.20 1.47
N MET A 217 19.38 -18.25 2.11
CA MET A 217 18.51 -17.09 2.34
C MET A 217 18.93 -16.24 3.55
N THR A 218 20.13 -16.44 4.09
CA THR A 218 20.63 -15.64 5.22
C THR A 218 20.76 -14.16 4.85
N PRO A 219 20.67 -13.24 5.84
CA PRO A 219 21.18 -11.89 5.68
C PRO A 219 22.59 -11.95 5.08
N PRO A 220 22.85 -11.25 3.97
CA PRO A 220 22.17 -10.03 3.52
C PRO A 220 21.15 -10.21 2.38
N LYS A 221 20.65 -11.42 2.07
CA LYS A 221 19.91 -11.68 0.81
C LYS A 221 18.40 -11.50 0.89
N CYS A 222 17.81 -11.63 2.07
CA CYS A 222 16.42 -11.27 2.36
C CYS A 222 16.37 -10.39 3.62
N ARG A 223 15.22 -9.77 3.85
CA ARG A 223 14.92 -9.05 5.09
C ARG A 223 13.51 -9.43 5.55
N LEU A 224 13.39 -9.80 6.82
CA LEU A 224 12.10 -9.90 7.48
C LEU A 224 11.76 -8.55 8.11
N LYS A 225 10.52 -8.10 7.92
CA LYS A 225 9.96 -6.91 8.56
C LYS A 225 8.61 -7.29 9.15
N VAL A 226 8.41 -7.04 10.44
CA VAL A 226 7.09 -7.14 11.06
C VAL A 226 6.28 -5.90 10.71
N GLU A 227 4.99 -6.08 10.43
CA GLU A 227 4.08 -4.95 10.20
C GLU A 227 3.61 -4.42 11.55
N ASP A 228 4.10 -3.23 11.91
CA ASP A 228 3.86 -2.53 13.17
C ASP A 228 2.58 -1.69 13.16
N LEU A 229 2.11 -1.30 11.97
CA LEU A 229 0.81 -0.68 11.77
C LEU A 229 -0.24 -1.73 11.40
N ASN A 230 -1.10 -2.08 12.35
CA ASN A 230 -2.25 -2.94 12.12
C ASN A 230 -3.55 -2.25 12.59
N ILE A 231 -4.67 -2.98 12.49
CA ILE A 231 -6.01 -2.45 12.74
C ILE A 231 -6.15 -1.90 14.16
N LEU A 232 -5.52 -2.50 15.16
CA LEU A 232 -5.62 -2.13 16.57
C LEU A 232 -4.34 -2.56 17.31
N THR A 233 -3.21 -1.91 17.04
CA THR A 233 -1.96 -2.26 17.75
C THR A 233 -1.99 -1.71 19.17
N GLY A 234 -2.21 -2.58 20.16
CA GLY A 234 -2.13 -2.24 21.58
C GLY A 234 -0.93 -2.85 22.30
N SER A 235 -0.24 -3.80 21.64
CA SER A 235 0.81 -4.61 22.24
C SER A 235 2.17 -3.89 22.28
N ALA A 236 2.94 -4.18 23.32
CA ALA A 236 4.36 -3.85 23.38
C ALA A 236 5.18 -4.99 22.74
N SER A 237 4.94 -5.24 21.44
CA SER A 237 5.53 -6.38 20.74
C SER A 237 7.01 -6.17 20.42
N ASN A 238 7.77 -7.25 20.58
CA ASN A 238 9.12 -7.41 20.07
C ASN A 238 9.13 -8.58 19.10
N SER A 239 9.96 -8.52 18.06
CA SER A 239 10.07 -9.59 17.08
C SER A 239 11.44 -10.23 17.11
N LEU A 240 11.47 -11.55 17.10
CA LEU A 240 12.64 -12.37 16.84
C LEU A 240 12.38 -13.22 15.60
N TRP A 241 13.40 -13.48 14.81
CA TRP A 241 13.28 -14.44 13.74
C TRP A 241 14.60 -15.15 13.47
N SER A 242 14.49 -16.37 12.97
CA SER A 242 15.62 -17.18 12.52
C SER A 242 15.26 -17.89 11.23
N LEU A 243 16.29 -18.26 10.48
CA LEU A 243 16.19 -19.13 9.32
C LEU A 243 16.84 -20.45 9.70
N ASP A 244 16.14 -21.55 9.49
CA ASP A 244 16.67 -22.88 9.75
C ASP A 244 17.85 -23.19 8.81
N PRO A 245 18.72 -24.15 9.16
CA PRO A 245 19.87 -24.52 8.33
C PRO A 245 19.50 -25.04 6.93
N ASP A 246 18.25 -25.43 6.71
CA ASP A 246 17.71 -25.79 5.40
C ASP A 246 17.63 -24.58 4.44
N GLY A 247 17.71 -23.36 4.99
CA GLY A 247 17.61 -22.09 4.31
C GLY A 247 16.26 -21.83 3.66
N ARG A 248 15.21 -22.52 4.10
CA ARG A 248 13.83 -22.46 3.59
C ARG A 248 12.82 -22.11 4.68
N THR A 249 13.05 -22.61 5.89
CA THR A 249 12.10 -22.48 7.00
C THR A 249 12.42 -21.26 7.85
N TYR A 250 11.53 -20.27 7.87
CA TYR A 250 11.59 -19.15 8.80
C TYR A 250 10.82 -19.46 10.06
N LYS A 251 11.45 -19.22 11.19
CA LYS A 251 10.79 -19.13 12.47
C LYS A 251 10.68 -17.66 12.85
N VAL A 252 9.46 -17.20 13.07
CA VAL A 252 9.13 -15.82 13.49
C VAL A 252 8.44 -15.89 14.84
N VAL A 253 8.91 -15.10 15.80
CA VAL A 253 8.34 -15.04 17.13
C VAL A 253 8.02 -13.58 17.45
N LEU A 254 6.76 -13.30 17.70
CA LEU A 254 6.28 -12.04 18.26
C LEU A 254 6.11 -12.22 19.77
N LEU A 255 6.63 -11.28 20.56
CA LEU A 255 6.66 -11.36 22.01
C LEU A 255 6.10 -10.08 22.62
N SER A 256 5.09 -10.17 23.47
CA SER A 256 4.66 -9.08 24.34
C SER A 256 4.79 -9.53 25.80
N PRO A 257 5.85 -9.11 26.51
CA PRO A 257 6.09 -9.53 27.89
C PRO A 257 4.96 -9.17 28.87
N THR A 258 4.16 -8.15 28.55
CA THR A 258 3.00 -7.74 29.34
C THR A 258 1.69 -8.37 28.86
N GLY A 259 1.74 -9.25 27.87
CA GLY A 259 0.58 -9.77 27.14
C GLY A 259 -0.01 -8.73 26.19
N GLY A 260 -1.19 -9.05 25.65
CA GLY A 260 -1.94 -8.15 24.77
C GLY A 260 -1.51 -8.18 23.31
N LEU A 261 -0.66 -9.14 22.89
CA LEU A 261 -0.60 -9.49 21.47
C LEU A 261 -1.96 -10.07 21.08
N GLU A 262 -2.53 -9.61 20.00
CA GLU A 262 -3.75 -10.18 19.42
C GLU A 262 -3.39 -11.00 18.18
N GLY A 263 -4.20 -11.99 17.80
CA GLY A 263 -3.87 -12.89 16.70
C GLY A 263 -3.69 -12.17 15.37
N TYR A 264 -4.46 -11.11 15.13
CA TYR A 264 -4.37 -10.27 13.94
C TYR A 264 -3.08 -9.43 13.86
N GLU A 265 -2.33 -9.29 14.96
CA GLU A 265 -1.04 -8.63 14.96
C GLU A 265 0.09 -9.51 14.40
N ALA A 266 -0.20 -10.78 14.09
CA ALA A 266 0.76 -11.74 13.57
C ALA A 266 1.09 -11.54 12.08
N ARG A 267 1.43 -10.30 11.71
CA ARG A 267 1.67 -9.86 10.34
C ARG A 267 3.13 -9.56 10.09
N PHE A 268 3.69 -10.09 9.02
CA PHE A 268 5.07 -9.80 8.62
C PHE A 268 5.28 -10.02 7.14
N GLN A 269 6.40 -9.51 6.65
CA GLN A 269 6.82 -9.66 5.27
C GLN A 269 8.27 -10.14 5.16
N VAL A 270 8.55 -10.96 4.14
CA VAL A 270 9.90 -11.36 3.75
C VAL A 270 10.21 -10.77 2.38
N THR A 271 11.11 -9.79 2.34
CA THR A 271 11.49 -9.08 1.11
C THR A 271 12.86 -9.52 0.62
N PHE A 272 12.97 -9.86 -0.67
CA PHE A 272 14.24 -10.21 -1.29
C PHE A 272 15.06 -8.95 -1.65
N LYS A 273 16.38 -8.99 -1.42
CA LYS A 273 17.24 -7.82 -1.64
C LYS A 273 17.52 -7.53 -3.12
N LYS A 274 17.69 -8.58 -3.93
CA LYS A 274 18.05 -8.48 -5.35
C LYS A 274 16.87 -8.83 -6.23
N ALA A 275 16.83 -8.21 -7.40
CA ALA A 275 15.71 -8.37 -8.29
C ALA A 275 15.55 -9.77 -8.88
N ALA A 276 16.68 -10.40 -9.19
CA ALA A 276 16.71 -11.77 -9.71
C ALA A 276 16.27 -12.85 -8.69
N HIS A 277 16.02 -12.48 -7.43
CA HIS A 277 15.58 -13.43 -6.42
C HIS A 277 14.05 -13.50 -6.39
N SER A 278 13.53 -14.71 -6.40
CA SER A 278 12.11 -14.99 -6.46
C SER A 278 11.72 -16.12 -5.53
N VAL A 279 10.42 -16.22 -5.27
CA VAL A 279 9.82 -17.38 -4.64
C VAL A 279 9.78 -18.53 -5.65
N VAL A 280 10.15 -19.73 -5.21
CA VAL A 280 10.01 -20.97 -5.98
C VAL A 280 8.99 -21.83 -5.24
N GLY A 281 7.85 -22.14 -5.87
CA GLY A 281 6.76 -22.84 -5.21
C GLY A 281 5.75 -21.92 -4.51
N VAL A 282 4.86 -22.52 -3.71
CA VAL A 282 3.81 -21.81 -2.96
C VAL A 282 4.27 -21.70 -1.51
N PRO A 283 4.56 -20.50 -0.99
CA PRO A 283 4.89 -20.33 0.41
C PRO A 283 3.72 -20.76 1.30
N SER A 284 4.02 -21.32 2.47
CA SER A 284 2.97 -21.80 3.36
C SER A 284 3.38 -21.71 4.82
N ILE A 285 2.41 -21.52 5.72
CA ILE A 285 2.65 -21.64 7.15
C ILE A 285 2.50 -23.11 7.53
N THR A 286 3.54 -23.68 8.13
CA THR A 286 3.54 -25.08 8.56
C THR A 286 3.13 -25.23 10.01
N SER A 287 3.29 -24.18 10.83
CA SER A 287 2.91 -24.18 12.24
C SER A 287 2.64 -22.75 12.73
N VAL A 288 1.63 -22.62 13.60
CA VAL A 288 1.37 -21.42 14.39
C VAL A 288 1.09 -21.86 15.81
N ARG A 289 1.78 -21.24 16.78
CA ARG A 289 1.63 -21.56 18.20
C ARG A 289 1.48 -20.28 19.00
N TYR A 290 0.57 -20.29 19.94
CA TYR A 290 0.24 -19.16 20.80
C TYR A 290 0.64 -19.51 22.22
N PHE A 291 1.16 -18.53 22.95
CA PHE A 291 1.55 -18.72 24.34
C PHE A 291 0.95 -17.62 25.18
N ASP A 292 0.54 -17.96 26.40
CA ASP A 292 0.16 -16.96 27.40
C ASP A 292 1.39 -16.19 27.92
N VAL A 293 1.16 -15.23 28.81
CA VAL A 293 2.23 -14.43 29.43
C VAL A 293 3.20 -15.24 30.31
N ASN A 294 2.84 -16.47 30.66
CA ASN A 294 3.68 -17.40 31.42
C ASN A 294 4.48 -18.35 30.51
N GLY A 295 4.32 -18.24 29.19
CA GLY A 295 4.94 -19.12 28.21
C GLY A 295 4.27 -20.49 28.08
N VAL A 296 3.04 -20.64 28.58
CA VAL A 296 2.24 -21.86 28.40
C VAL A 296 1.50 -21.77 27.07
N GLU A 297 1.63 -22.81 26.25
CA GLU A 297 0.94 -22.88 24.96
C GLU A 297 -0.59 -22.90 25.14
N VAL A 298 -1.29 -22.06 24.39
CA VAL A 298 -2.75 -21.95 24.36
C VAL A 298 -3.26 -22.32 22.96
N PHE A 299 -4.33 -23.10 22.89
CA PHE A 299 -4.85 -23.66 21.63
C PHE A 299 -6.04 -22.89 21.06
N THR A 300 -6.18 -21.60 21.42
CA THR A 300 -7.37 -20.79 21.11
C THR A 300 -7.17 -19.78 19.99
N GLY A 301 -6.01 -19.75 19.33
CA GLY A 301 -5.70 -18.77 18.28
C GLY A 301 -5.83 -19.29 16.83
N PRO A 302 -5.69 -18.38 15.83
CA PRO A 302 -5.77 -18.67 14.41
C PRO A 302 -4.82 -19.80 14.00
N THR A 303 -5.35 -20.79 13.30
CA THR A 303 -4.54 -21.90 12.78
C THR A 303 -3.77 -21.50 11.53
N ALA A 304 -2.79 -22.30 11.11
CA ALA A 304 -2.03 -22.04 9.88
C ALA A 304 -2.92 -21.81 8.63
N GLY A 305 -4.09 -22.47 8.55
CA GLY A 305 -5.03 -22.31 7.43
C GLY A 305 -5.82 -21.00 7.44
N THR A 306 -5.68 -20.18 8.49
CA THR A 306 -6.32 -18.86 8.62
C THR A 306 -5.35 -17.71 8.37
N PHE A 307 -4.25 -17.97 7.67
CA PHE A 307 -3.34 -16.95 7.18
C PHE A 307 -3.39 -16.90 5.65
N ASP A 308 -3.41 -15.69 5.12
CA ASP A 308 -3.04 -15.43 3.74
C ASP A 308 -1.52 -15.38 3.65
N VAL A 309 -0.98 -16.18 2.73
CA VAL A 309 0.43 -16.14 2.36
C VAL A 309 0.51 -15.82 0.88
N SER A 310 0.72 -14.53 0.60
CA SER A 310 0.70 -14.01 -0.76
C SER A 310 2.09 -13.54 -1.19
N VAL A 311 2.37 -13.68 -2.49
CA VAL A 311 3.62 -13.22 -3.09
C VAL A 311 3.30 -12.02 -3.96
N GLU A 312 3.85 -10.86 -3.60
CA GLU A 312 3.94 -9.72 -4.51
C GLU A 312 5.26 -9.87 -5.28
N PRO A 313 5.23 -10.20 -6.59
CA PRO A 313 6.44 -10.35 -7.37
C PRO A 313 7.12 -9.00 -7.57
N LEU A 314 8.46 -8.98 -7.52
CA LEU A 314 9.21 -7.93 -8.21
C LEU A 314 9.12 -8.18 -9.69
N ILE A 315 9.24 -7.08 -10.42
CA ILE A 315 9.55 -7.08 -11.83
C ILE A 315 10.98 -6.59 -12.00
#